data_AF-A0A2R6MGV0-F1
#
_entry.id   AF-A0A2R6MGV0-F1
#
_cell.length_a   1.000
_cell.length_b   1.000
_cell.length_c   1.000
_cell.angle_alpha   90.00
_cell.angle_beta   90.00
_cell.angle_gamma   90.00
#
_symmetry.space_group_name_H-M   'P 1'
#
loop_
_entity.id
_entity.type
_entity.pdbx_description
1 polymer ?
#
loop_
_entity_poly.entity_id
_entity_poly.type
_entity_poly.pdbx_seq_one_letter_code
_entity_poly.pdbx_strand_id
1 'polypeptide(L)'
;MTVARLDAEDEVVVLRNAGGRPLDLDGYAVDFDDGQQYTFSRYVLNPGETVTLYTGRGDDAGAERYAGFFYPVINDAGDTVLVEDPSGRIVVAHQASAGTTTADG
;
A
#
# COMPACT_ATOMS: atom_id res chain seq x y z
N MET A 1 3.47 -2.08 -11.17
CA MET A 1 3.07 -2.07 -9.75
C MET A 1 1.92 -3.04 -9.58
N THR A 2 1.87 -3.80 -8.49
CA THR A 2 0.72 -4.63 -8.08
C THR A 2 0.59 -4.60 -6.56
N VAL A 3 -0.61 -4.84 -6.03
CA VAL A 3 -0.81 -5.16 -4.61
C VAL A 3 -0.50 -6.66 -4.42
N ALA A 4 0.49 -6.95 -3.57
CA ALA A 4 0.87 -8.31 -3.20
C ALA A 4 0.12 -8.82 -1.96
N ARG A 5 -0.26 -7.90 -1.05
CA ARG A 5 -1.13 -8.15 0.09
C ARG A 5 -1.90 -6.86 0.41
N LEU A 6 -3.17 -7.00 0.76
CA LEU A 6 -3.98 -5.97 1.38
C LEU A 6 -4.69 -6.63 2.55
N ASP A 7 -4.55 -6.07 3.74
CA ASP A 7 -5.12 -6.62 4.96
C ASP A 7 -5.65 -5.49 5.84
N ALA A 8 -6.95 -5.52 6.11
CA ALA A 8 -7.65 -4.53 6.91
C ALA A 8 -7.45 -4.75 8.42
N GLU A 9 -7.27 -6.00 8.86
CA GLU A 9 -7.07 -6.29 10.28
C GLU A 9 -5.68 -5.80 10.73
N ASP A 10 -4.68 -6.01 9.90
CA ASP A 10 -3.31 -5.54 10.12
C ASP A 10 -3.06 -4.11 9.63
N GLU A 11 -4.06 -3.46 9.01
CA GLU A 11 -3.97 -2.08 8.54
C GLU A 11 -2.76 -1.84 7.61
N VAL A 12 -2.60 -2.72 6.61
CA VAL A 12 -1.39 -2.78 5.79
C VAL A 12 -1.66 -3.09 4.31
N VAL A 13 -0.90 -2.43 3.45
CA VAL A 13 -0.77 -2.76 2.02
C VAL A 13 0.68 -3.08 1.68
N VAL A 14 0.89 -4.19 0.96
CA VAL A 14 2.20 -4.56 0.42
C VAL A 14 2.17 -4.35 -1.09
N LEU A 15 2.99 -3.44 -1.58
CA LEU A 15 3.12 -3.14 -3.00
C LEU A 15 4.35 -3.85 -3.58
N ARG A 16 4.24 -4.36 -4.81
CA ARG A 16 5.31 -5.06 -5.51
C ARG A 16 5.62 -4.44 -6.86
N ASN A 17 6.91 -4.33 -7.17
CA ASN A 17 7.35 -4.04 -8.53
C ASN A 17 7.34 -5.32 -9.38
N ALA A 18 6.24 -5.57 -10.08
CA ALA A 18 6.12 -6.68 -11.02
C ALA A 18 6.86 -6.47 -12.37
N GLY A 19 7.47 -5.29 -12.58
CA GLY A 19 8.21 -4.98 -13.80
C GLY A 19 9.64 -5.49 -13.80
N GLY A 20 10.28 -5.50 -14.97
CA GLY A 20 11.69 -5.91 -15.15
C GLY A 20 12.72 -4.80 -14.95
N ARG A 21 12.32 -3.62 -14.46
CA ARG A 21 13.20 -2.46 -14.24
C ARG A 21 12.94 -1.84 -12.87
N PRO A 22 13.94 -1.20 -12.23
CA PRO A 22 13.72 -0.44 -11.02
C PRO A 22 12.62 0.61 -11.21
N LEU A 23 11.80 0.79 -10.18
CA LEU A 23 10.70 1.74 -10.15
C LEU A 23 10.96 2.75 -9.02
N ASP A 24 11.11 4.02 -9.36
CA ASP A 24 11.15 5.10 -8.36
C ASP A 24 9.72 5.45 -7.97
N LEU A 25 9.43 5.42 -6.68
CA LEU A 25 8.13 5.73 -6.11
C LEU A 25 7.98 7.19 -5.70
N ASP A 26 8.98 8.05 -5.93
CA ASP A 26 8.85 9.48 -5.62
C ASP A 26 7.57 10.07 -6.22
N GLY A 27 6.70 10.62 -5.36
CA GLY A 27 5.43 11.22 -5.75
C GLY A 27 4.29 10.23 -6.06
N TYR A 28 4.50 8.92 -5.95
CA TYR A 28 3.38 7.97 -5.97
C TYR A 28 2.51 8.17 -4.73
N ALA A 29 1.20 8.11 -4.92
CA ALA A 29 0.22 8.21 -3.85
C ALA A 29 -0.49 6.87 -3.64
N VAL A 30 -0.77 6.54 -2.39
CA VAL A 30 -1.68 5.46 -1.98
C VAL A 30 -2.86 6.11 -1.30
N ASP A 31 -4.03 6.01 -1.90
CA ASP A 31 -5.30 6.43 -1.31
C ASP A 31 -5.99 5.20 -0.71
N PHE A 32 -6.32 5.28 0.58
CA PHE A 32 -6.99 4.22 1.33
C PHE A 32 -8.51 4.37 1.34
N ASP A 33 -9.06 5.25 0.49
CA ASP A 33 -10.44 5.75 0.49
C ASP A 33 -10.65 6.93 1.47
N ASP A 34 -11.77 7.64 1.31
CA ASP A 34 -12.16 8.78 2.15
C ASP A 34 -11.08 9.89 2.30
N GLY A 35 -10.19 10.01 1.30
CA GLY A 35 -9.11 11.00 1.26
C GLY A 35 -7.95 10.72 2.23
N GLN A 36 -7.87 9.50 2.76
CA GLN A 36 -6.76 9.07 3.59
C GLN A 36 -5.61 8.64 2.69
N GLN A 37 -4.61 9.50 2.54
CA GLN A 37 -3.55 9.31 1.55
C GLN A 37 -2.15 9.29 2.17
N TYR A 38 -1.30 8.44 1.62
CA TYR A 38 0.14 8.47 1.80
C TYR A 38 0.85 8.78 0.48
N THR A 39 1.79 9.71 0.50
CA THR A 39 2.63 10.01 -0.68
C THR A 39 4.07 9.61 -0.39
N PHE A 40 4.60 8.74 -1.24
CA PHE A 40 6.00 8.33 -1.17
C PHE A 40 6.93 9.50 -1.44
N SER A 41 7.91 9.68 -0.55
CA SER A 41 9.17 10.32 -0.93
C SER A 41 10.05 9.33 -1.69
N ARG A 42 11.11 9.83 -2.35
CA ARG A 42 12.07 9.02 -3.11
C ARG A 42 12.38 7.67 -2.47
N TYR A 43 11.94 6.63 -3.14
CA TYR A 43 12.17 5.25 -2.74
C TYR A 43 12.17 4.35 -3.98
N VAL A 44 13.27 3.63 -4.19
CA VAL A 44 13.45 2.80 -5.38
C VAL A 44 13.12 1.35 -5.05
N LEU A 45 12.17 0.79 -5.79
CA LEU A 45 11.77 -0.61 -5.72
C LEU A 45 12.42 -1.37 -6.88
N ASN A 46 13.36 -2.27 -6.59
CA ASN A 46 13.99 -3.08 -7.65
C ASN A 46 13.00 -4.11 -8.22
N PRO A 47 13.29 -4.71 -9.40
CA PRO A 47 12.44 -5.75 -9.98
C PRO A 47 12.14 -6.87 -8.99
N GLY A 48 10.85 -7.15 -8.76
CA GLY A 48 10.38 -8.20 -7.88
C GLY A 48 10.31 -7.84 -6.40
N GLU A 49 10.92 -6.74 -5.96
CA GLU A 49 10.90 -6.29 -4.56
C GLU A 49 9.54 -5.74 -4.14
N THR A 50 9.35 -5.67 -2.82
CA THR A 50 8.14 -5.18 -2.17
C THR A 50 8.43 -4.05 -1.20
N VAL A 51 7.44 -3.20 -1.00
CA VAL A 51 7.36 -2.23 0.09
C VAL A 51 6.10 -2.50 0.89
N THR A 52 6.23 -2.45 2.22
CA THR A 52 5.11 -2.59 3.15
C THR A 52 4.74 -1.21 3.64
N LEU A 53 3.49 -0.82 3.46
CA LEU A 53 2.96 0.45 3.95
C LEU A 53 1.87 0.15 4.99
N TYR A 54 2.16 0.48 6.24
CA TYR A 54 1.21 0.46 7.34
C TYR A 54 0.47 1.80 7.39
N THR A 55 -0.84 1.77 7.63
CA THR A 55 -1.63 3.01 7.75
C THR A 55 -1.32 3.73 9.07
N GLY A 56 -0.96 2.98 10.11
CA GLY A 56 -0.64 3.51 11.44
C GLY A 56 0.66 4.31 11.54
N ARG A 57 1.04 4.63 12.78
CA ARG A 57 2.27 5.35 13.13
C ARG A 57 3.47 4.42 13.28
N GLY A 58 4.63 4.93 12.87
CA GLY A 58 5.93 4.29 13.00
C GLY A 58 6.99 5.13 12.31
N ASP A 59 8.23 4.66 12.35
CA ASP A 59 9.34 5.28 11.63
C ASP A 59 9.70 4.41 10.43
N ASP A 60 9.91 5.04 9.27
CA ASP A 60 10.31 4.34 8.05
C ASP A 60 11.63 3.58 8.27
N ALA A 61 11.62 2.27 8.02
CA ALA A 61 12.78 1.41 8.21
C ALA A 61 12.86 0.34 7.11
N GLY A 62 13.98 0.30 6.39
CA GLY A 62 14.15 -0.64 5.27
C GLY A 62 13.04 -0.50 4.23
N ALA A 63 12.20 -1.54 4.09
CA ALA A 63 11.06 -1.58 3.19
C ALA A 63 9.71 -1.25 3.87
N GLU A 64 9.70 -0.86 5.14
CA GLU A 64 8.49 -0.49 5.88
C GLU A 64 8.27 1.01 5.83
N ARG A 65 7.03 1.41 5.55
CA ARG A 65 6.56 2.79 5.54
C ARG A 65 5.34 2.94 6.43
N TYR A 66 5.15 4.13 6.98
CA TYR A 66 4.07 4.41 7.92
C TYR A 66 3.33 5.69 7.51
N ALA A 67 2.01 5.59 7.30
CA ALA A 67 1.19 6.73 6.89
C ALA A 67 0.83 7.68 8.06
N GLY A 68 0.97 7.20 9.29
CA GLY A 68 0.89 8.04 10.48
C GLY A 68 -0.53 8.25 11.00
N PHE A 69 -1.52 7.50 10.53
CA PHE A 69 -2.89 7.58 11.04
C PHE A 69 -2.98 7.05 12.49
N PHE A 70 -3.97 7.56 13.22
CA PHE A 70 -4.16 7.32 14.65
C PHE A 70 -5.33 6.38 14.93
N TYR A 71 -5.99 5.90 13.88
CA TYR A 71 -7.20 5.09 13.87
C TYR A 71 -7.13 4.11 12.68
N PRO A 72 -7.89 2.99 12.70
CA PRO A 72 -8.02 2.09 11.56
C PRO A 72 -8.54 2.83 10.33
N VAL A 73 -7.94 2.58 9.18
CA VAL A 73 -8.18 3.30 7.92
C VAL A 73 -8.81 2.37 6.90
N ILE A 74 -8.35 1.12 6.80
CA ILE A 74 -8.81 0.19 5.77
C ILE A 74 -10.00 -0.61 6.31
N ASN A 75 -11.14 -0.49 5.66
CA ASN A 75 -12.34 -1.26 5.94
C ASN A 75 -12.55 -2.36 4.89
N ASP A 76 -12.61 -3.60 5.37
CA ASP A 76 -12.80 -4.79 4.53
C ASP A 76 -14.22 -4.94 3.96
N ALA A 77 -15.15 -4.06 4.35
CA ALA A 77 -16.53 -4.01 3.90
C ALA A 77 -16.77 -3.11 2.68
N GLY A 78 -15.72 -2.61 2.00
CA GLY A 78 -15.92 -1.91 0.73
C GLY A 78 -14.79 -1.00 0.27
N ASP A 79 -13.80 -0.70 1.10
CA ASP A 79 -12.77 0.29 0.74
C ASP A 79 -11.96 -0.20 -0.44
N THR A 80 -11.56 0.73 -1.30
CA THR A 80 -10.68 0.43 -2.42
C THR A 80 -9.37 1.18 -2.25
N VAL A 81 -8.28 0.44 -2.08
CA VAL A 81 -6.95 1.03 -2.09
C VAL A 81 -6.54 1.33 -3.52
N LEU A 82 -6.31 2.61 -3.79
CA LEU A 82 -5.83 3.11 -5.08
C LEU A 82 -4.34 3.45 -4.97
N VAL A 83 -3.59 3.16 -6.03
CA VAL A 83 -2.23 3.67 -6.19
C VAL A 83 -2.21 4.55 -7.42
N GLU A 84 -1.78 5.80 -7.25
CA GLU A 84 -1.67 6.79 -8.31
C GLU A 84 -0.19 7.08 -8.60
N ASP A 85 0.15 7.20 -9.88
CA ASP A 85 1.47 7.70 -10.27
C ASP A 85 1.54 9.23 -10.12
N PRO A 86 2.74 9.85 -10.21
CA PRO A 86 2.90 11.30 -10.02
C PRO A 86 2.14 12.18 -11.02
N SER A 87 1.59 11.60 -12.10
CA SER A 87 0.72 12.31 -13.05
C SER A 87 -0.76 12.28 -12.66
N GLY A 88 -1.12 11.61 -11.56
CA GLY A 88 -2.49 11.41 -11.09
C GLY A 88 -3.20 10.26 -11.78
N ARG A 89 -2.47 9.37 -12.46
CA ARG A 89 -3.08 8.20 -13.12
C ARG A 89 -3.10 7.03 -12.16
N ILE A 90 -4.29 6.46 -11.95
CA ILE A 90 -4.46 5.22 -11.19
C ILE A 90 -3.72 4.07 -11.91
N VAL A 91 -2.77 3.47 -11.21
CA VAL A 91 -1.96 2.33 -11.68
C VAL A 91 -2.35 1.02 -11.02
N VAL A 92 -2.98 1.08 -9.85
CA VAL A 92 -3.57 -0.04 -9.14
C VAL A 92 -4.88 0.41 -8.51
N ALA A 93 -5.89 -0.44 -8.56
CA ALA A 93 -7.08 -0.37 -7.73
C ALA A 93 -7.32 -1.77 -7.15
N HIS A 94 -7.40 -1.88 -5.83
CA HIS A 94 -7.59 -3.15 -5.15
C HIS A 94 -8.59 -2.98 -4.01
N GLN A 95 -9.73 -3.66 -4.12
CA GLN A 95 -10.74 -3.62 -3.07
C GLN A 95 -10.23 -4.41 -1.86
N ALA A 96 -10.35 -3.83 -0.68
CA ALA A 96 -10.22 -4.56 0.57
C ALA A 96 -11.29 -5.64 0.61
N SER A 97 -10.90 -6.80 1.10
CA SER A 97 -11.79 -7.94 1.31
C SER A 97 -11.52 -8.48 2.68
N ALA A 98 -12.55 -8.95 3.38
CA ALA A 98 -12.37 -9.63 4.65
C ALA A 98 -11.34 -10.74 4.45
N GLY A 99 -10.28 -10.69 5.25
CA GLY A 99 -9.27 -11.73 5.25
C GLY A 99 -10.01 -13.05 5.46
N THR A 100 -9.95 -13.95 4.48
CA THR A 100 -10.36 -15.33 4.76
C THR A 100 -9.29 -15.83 5.70
N THR A 101 -9.56 -15.83 7.00
CA THR A 101 -8.72 -16.48 8.01
C THR A 101 -8.60 -17.94 7.57
N THR A 102 -7.60 -18.23 6.75
CA THR A 102 -7.21 -19.61 6.50
C THR A 102 -6.35 -19.94 7.70
N ALA A 103 -7.05 -20.30 8.78
CA ALA A 103 -6.45 -20.97 9.91
C ALA A 103 -5.88 -22.29 9.38
N ASP A 104 -4.61 -22.29 9.02
CA ASP A 104 -3.83 -23.52 8.99
C ASP A 104 -3.43 -23.83 10.44
N GLY A 105 -4.10 -24.83 11.01
CA GLY A 105 -3.85 -25.38 12.34
C GLY A 105 -4.88 -26.43 12.74
#